data_AF-A0A4Z0LP14-F1
#
_entry.id   AF-A0A4Z0LP14-F1
#
_cell.length_a   1.000
_cell.length_b   1.000
_cell.length_c   1.000
_cell.angle_alpha   90.00
_cell.angle_beta   90.00
_cell.angle_gamma   90.00
#
_symmetry.space_group_name_H-M   'P 1'
#
loop_
_entity.id
_entity.type
_entity.pdbx_description
1 polymer ?
#
loop_
_entity_poly.entity_id
_entity_poly.type
_entity_poly.pdbx_seq_one_letter_code
_entity_poly.pdbx_strand_id
1 'polypeptide(L)'
;MTPGGQAQIGNVDLVKQLNSAAVYRLIDQHGPISRIQIAEQSQLAPASVTKITRQLIERGLIKEVDQQASTGGRRAISIVTETRNFHAIGVRLGRHDTTLTLYDLSSKVVSEEHYPLPERTQETLEHALLNTIAVFIDSCQRKIRELIAISVSLPGLVDPESGVIRYMPHIQVENWGLVEALEKRFHVTCFVGHDIRSLALAEHYFGASQDCEDSILVRVHRGTGAGIISNGRIFIGRNGSVGAGLG
;
A
#
# COMPACT_ATOMS: atom_id res chain seq x y z
N MET A 1 39.55 32.14 6.20
CA MET A 1 38.96 30.97 6.90
C MET A 1 37.63 30.66 6.23
N THR A 2 37.61 29.65 5.37
CA THR A 2 36.43 29.16 4.66
C THR A 2 35.86 27.99 5.46
N PRO A 3 34.60 28.04 5.96
CA PRO A 3 33.95 26.84 6.43
C PRO A 3 33.44 26.09 5.19
N GLY A 4 33.95 24.87 5.01
CA GLY A 4 33.59 23.99 3.92
C GLY A 4 32.11 23.63 3.93
N GLY A 5 31.50 23.69 2.74
CA GLY A 5 30.21 23.06 2.50
C GLY A 5 30.38 21.55 2.54
N GLN A 6 29.87 20.92 3.61
CA GLN A 6 29.51 19.52 3.55
C GLN A 6 28.26 19.40 2.69
N ALA A 7 28.46 19.09 1.41
CA ALA A 7 27.40 18.64 0.54
C ALA A 7 26.77 17.38 1.15
N GLN A 8 25.48 17.49 1.44
CA GLN A 8 24.62 16.47 2.00
C GLN A 8 24.73 15.18 1.17
N ILE A 9 25.33 14.13 1.74
CA ILE A 9 25.36 12.80 1.16
C ILE A 9 23.90 12.34 1.06
N GLY A 10 23.30 12.48 -0.12
CA GLY A 10 21.99 11.92 -0.43
C GLY A 10 22.02 10.44 -0.04
N ASN A 11 21.15 10.06 0.89
CA ASN A 11 21.14 8.77 1.57
C ASN A 11 21.22 7.63 0.55
N VAL A 12 22.39 7.00 0.44
CA VAL A 12 22.69 5.95 -0.54
C VAL A 12 21.70 4.79 -0.43
N ASP A 13 21.16 4.53 0.76
CA ASP A 13 20.18 3.47 0.97
C ASP A 13 18.79 3.88 0.49
N LEU A 14 18.41 5.15 0.62
CA LEU A 14 17.18 5.68 0.01
C LEU A 14 17.23 5.56 -1.51
N VAL A 15 18.36 5.90 -2.13
CA VAL A 15 18.54 5.77 -3.59
C VAL A 15 18.40 4.32 -4.03
N LYS A 16 19.01 3.37 -3.29
CA LYS A 16 18.85 1.93 -3.59
C LYS A 16 17.40 1.48 -3.45
N GLN A 17 16.68 1.95 -2.44
CA GLN A 17 15.29 1.60 -2.20
C GLN A 17 14.40 2.12 -3.33
N LEU A 18 14.58 3.39 -3.74
CA LEU A 18 13.83 3.99 -4.85
C LEU A 18 14.08 3.26 -6.17
N ASN A 19 15.34 2.94 -6.47
CA ASN A 19 15.69 2.20 -7.69
C ASN A 19 15.09 0.78 -7.67
N SER A 20 15.12 0.10 -6.52
CA SER A 20 14.53 -1.23 -6.38
C SER A 20 13.01 -1.19 -6.55
N ALA A 21 12.34 -0.18 -5.99
CA ALA A 21 10.91 0.02 -6.15
C ALA A 21 10.53 0.37 -7.60
N ALA A 22 11.33 1.19 -8.29
CA ALA A 22 11.12 1.52 -9.70
C ALA A 22 11.25 0.28 -10.59
N VAL A 23 12.29 -0.54 -10.38
CA VAL A 23 12.48 -1.81 -11.11
C VAL A 23 11.34 -2.79 -10.84
N TYR A 24 10.93 -2.97 -9.58
CA TYR A 24 9.81 -3.85 -9.23
C TYR A 24 8.52 -3.41 -9.92
N ARG A 25 8.20 -2.10 -9.86
CA ARG A 25 7.01 -1.53 -10.52
C ARG A 25 7.01 -1.76 -12.03
N LEU A 26 8.15 -1.60 -12.69
CA LEU A 26 8.26 -1.87 -14.13
C LEU A 26 7.98 -3.34 -14.45
N ILE A 27 8.50 -4.26 -13.64
CA ILE A 27 8.24 -5.71 -13.79
C ILE A 27 6.77 -6.03 -13.55
N ASP A 28 6.15 -5.40 -12.55
CA ASP A 28 4.74 -5.62 -12.21
C ASP A 28 3.80 -5.14 -13.32
N GLN A 29 4.11 -3.99 -13.93
CA GLN A 29 3.28 -3.39 -14.99
C GLN A 29 3.49 -4.03 -16.37
N HIS A 30 4.71 -4.49 -16.68
CA HIS A 30 5.10 -4.92 -18.04
C HIS A 30 5.56 -6.38 -18.13
N GLY A 31 5.47 -7.14 -17.04
CA GLY A 31 5.84 -8.55 -17.03
C GLY A 31 4.99 -9.39 -18.01
N PRO A 32 5.57 -10.40 -18.70
CA PRO A 32 6.97 -10.82 -18.67
C PRO A 32 7.93 -9.84 -19.40
N ILE A 33 8.99 -9.40 -18.72
CA ILE A 33 9.96 -8.41 -19.24
C ILE A 33 11.41 -8.89 -19.07
N SER A 34 12.28 -8.57 -20.03
CA SER A 34 13.73 -8.91 -19.95
C SER A 34 14.53 -7.87 -19.18
N ARG A 35 15.70 -8.25 -18.65
CA ARG A 35 16.63 -7.30 -17.98
C ARG A 35 17.09 -6.15 -18.89
N ILE A 36 17.17 -6.40 -20.19
CA ILE A 36 17.54 -5.39 -21.19
C ILE A 36 16.45 -4.31 -21.25
N GLN A 37 15.20 -4.73 -21.41
CA GLN A 37 14.05 -3.81 -21.43
C GLN A 37 13.90 -3.06 -20.09
N ILE A 38 14.13 -3.73 -18.95
CA ILE A 38 14.14 -3.05 -17.64
C ILE A 38 15.22 -1.95 -17.61
N ALA A 39 16.44 -2.22 -18.08
CA ALA A 39 17.52 -1.23 -18.10
C ALA A 39 17.18 -0.02 -18.99
N GLU A 40 16.63 -0.28 -20.17
CA GLU A 40 16.21 0.77 -21.12
C GLU A 40 15.10 1.66 -20.53
N GLN A 41 14.04 1.06 -19.97
CA GLN A 41 12.89 1.81 -19.44
C GLN A 41 13.19 2.50 -18.10
N SER A 42 14.00 1.89 -17.23
CA SER A 42 14.38 2.48 -15.94
C SER A 42 15.54 3.48 -16.05
N GLN A 43 16.20 3.55 -17.21
CA GLN A 43 17.45 4.31 -17.42
C GLN A 43 18.58 3.95 -16.45
N LEU A 44 18.54 2.74 -15.87
CA LEU A 44 19.59 2.22 -14.98
C LEU A 44 20.64 1.44 -15.76
N ALA A 45 21.88 1.49 -15.31
CA ALA A 45 22.95 0.67 -15.88
C ALA A 45 22.62 -0.84 -15.79
N PRO A 46 22.97 -1.66 -16.80
CA PRO A 46 22.67 -3.11 -16.80
C PRO A 46 23.19 -3.87 -15.58
N ALA A 47 24.36 -3.46 -15.05
CA ALA A 47 24.92 -4.02 -13.82
C ALA A 47 24.04 -3.74 -12.59
N SER A 48 23.45 -2.54 -12.50
CA SER A 48 22.52 -2.18 -11.42
C SER A 48 21.23 -3.00 -11.49
N VAL A 49 20.65 -3.14 -12.69
CA VAL A 49 19.46 -3.98 -12.92
C VAL A 49 19.74 -5.43 -12.55
N THR A 50 20.91 -5.98 -12.91
CA THR A 50 21.32 -7.34 -12.53
C THR A 50 21.37 -7.51 -11.01
N LYS A 51 21.97 -6.54 -10.30
CA LYS A 51 22.04 -6.57 -8.83
C LYS A 51 20.66 -6.48 -8.18
N ILE A 52 19.82 -5.55 -8.63
CA ILE A 52 18.47 -5.33 -8.09
C ILE A 52 17.58 -6.55 -8.33
N THR A 53 17.54 -7.06 -9.56
CA THR A 53 16.73 -8.24 -9.90
C THR A 53 17.19 -9.47 -9.11
N ARG A 54 18.49 -9.66 -8.89
CA ARG A 54 18.98 -10.74 -8.02
C ARG A 54 18.44 -10.61 -6.60
N GLN A 55 18.48 -9.42 -6.00
CA GLN A 55 17.96 -9.18 -4.66
C GLN A 55 16.44 -9.40 -4.57
N LEU A 56 15.69 -9.02 -5.59
CA LEU A 56 14.24 -9.26 -5.66
C LEU A 56 13.91 -10.76 -5.81
N ILE A 57 14.70 -11.52 -6.59
CA ILE A 57 14.58 -12.98 -6.72
C ILE A 57 14.91 -13.66 -5.39
N GLU A 58 16.01 -13.26 -4.73
CA GLU A 58 16.41 -13.78 -3.41
C GLU A 58 15.31 -13.58 -2.36
N ARG A 59 14.57 -12.46 -2.45
CA ARG A 59 13.41 -12.17 -1.59
C ARG A 59 12.13 -12.86 -2.03
N GLY A 60 12.11 -13.54 -3.18
CA GLY A 60 10.91 -14.19 -3.72
C GLY A 60 9.84 -13.24 -4.26
N LEU A 61 10.17 -11.96 -4.50
CA LEU A 61 9.25 -10.93 -5.02
C LEU A 61 9.05 -11.03 -6.54
N ILE A 62 10.04 -11.60 -7.24
CA ILE A 62 10.01 -11.83 -8.68
C ILE A 62 10.61 -13.20 -8.99
N LYS A 63 10.33 -13.72 -10.18
CA LYS A 63 10.96 -14.95 -10.69
C LYS A 63 11.28 -14.87 -12.17
N GLU A 64 12.23 -15.71 -12.59
CA GLU A 64 12.56 -15.90 -13.99
C GLU A 64 11.63 -16.94 -14.63
N VAL A 65 11.19 -16.66 -15.85
CA VAL A 65 10.37 -17.55 -16.69
C VAL A 65 10.94 -17.60 -18.10
N ASP A 66 10.83 -18.76 -18.74
CA ASP A 66 11.19 -18.91 -20.14
C ASP A 66 10.19 -18.14 -21.02
N GLN A 67 10.70 -17.33 -21.96
CA GLN A 67 9.84 -16.77 -23.01
C GLN A 67 9.40 -17.90 -23.96
N GLN A 68 8.10 -18.05 -24.21
CA GLN A 68 7.62 -18.96 -25.26
C GLN A 68 7.92 -18.38 -26.65
N ALA A 69 8.75 -19.13 -27.37
CA ALA A 69 9.11 -19.08 -28.79
C ALA A 69 9.48 -17.72 -29.44
N SER A 70 10.76 -17.56 -29.77
CA SER A 70 11.17 -16.88 -31.01
C SER A 70 12.08 -17.80 -31.82
N THR A 71 11.79 -17.88 -33.11
CA THR A 71 12.12 -18.90 -34.11
C THR A 71 13.60 -18.97 -34.53
N GLY A 72 14.55 -19.05 -33.58
CA GLY A 72 15.95 -19.37 -33.92
C GLY A 72 17.05 -18.77 -33.04
N GLY A 73 16.73 -18.12 -31.92
CA GLY A 73 17.71 -17.53 -31.00
C GLY A 73 17.84 -18.24 -29.65
N ARG A 74 18.87 -17.90 -28.86
CA ARG A 74 18.99 -18.29 -27.45
C ARG A 74 17.71 -17.85 -26.70
N ARG A 75 17.06 -18.78 -26.00
CA ARG A 75 15.84 -18.50 -25.21
C ARG A 75 16.08 -17.28 -24.31
N ALA A 76 15.31 -16.21 -24.53
CA ALA A 76 15.41 -15.03 -23.68
C ALA A 76 14.73 -15.33 -22.34
N ILE A 77 15.41 -15.02 -21.23
CA ILE A 77 14.83 -15.14 -19.89
C ILE A 77 14.01 -13.90 -19.62
N SER A 78 12.74 -14.08 -19.27
CA SER A 78 11.85 -13.01 -18.84
C SER A 78 11.63 -13.06 -17.34
N ILE A 79 11.22 -11.93 -16.78
CA ILE A 79 10.99 -11.74 -15.35
C ILE A 79 9.52 -11.36 -15.15
N VAL A 80 8.89 -11.98 -14.15
CA VAL A 80 7.53 -11.67 -13.70
C VAL A 80 7.50 -11.46 -12.19
N THR A 81 6.51 -10.73 -11.68
CA THR A 81 6.27 -10.64 -10.23
C THR A 81 5.73 -11.94 -9.66
N GLU A 82 6.04 -12.21 -8.40
CA GLU A 82 5.48 -13.31 -7.63
C GLU A 82 4.59 -12.73 -6.53
N THR A 83 3.28 -12.78 -6.74
CA THR A 83 2.31 -12.05 -5.91
C THR A 83 1.67 -12.92 -4.83
N ARG A 84 1.65 -14.24 -5.00
CA ARG A 84 0.89 -15.17 -4.14
C ARG A 84 1.56 -15.50 -2.81
N ASN A 85 2.84 -15.16 -2.66
CA ASN A 85 3.59 -15.46 -1.43
C ASN A 85 3.40 -14.40 -0.35
N PHE A 86 3.05 -13.18 -0.72
CA PHE A 86 2.91 -12.07 0.21
C PHE A 86 1.47 -11.63 0.28
N HIS A 87 1.04 -11.32 1.49
CA HIS A 87 -0.32 -10.97 1.80
C HIS A 87 -0.37 -9.67 2.59
N ALA A 88 -1.45 -8.93 2.40
CA ALA A 88 -1.76 -7.74 3.18
C ALA A 88 -3.21 -7.82 3.66
N ILE A 89 -3.48 -7.24 4.84
CA ILE A 89 -4.85 -7.10 5.35
C ILE A 89 -5.31 -5.67 5.14
N GLY A 90 -6.42 -5.51 4.43
CA GLY A 90 -7.18 -4.26 4.37
C GLY A 90 -8.29 -4.29 5.42
N VAL A 91 -8.37 -3.24 6.23
CA VAL A 91 -9.39 -3.06 7.25
C VAL A 91 -10.20 -1.82 6.88
N ARG A 92 -11.49 -2.00 6.64
CA ARG A 92 -12.44 -0.88 6.52
C ARG A 92 -13.17 -0.74 7.85
N LEU A 93 -12.78 0.27 8.63
CA LEU A 93 -13.42 0.59 9.89
C LEU A 93 -14.61 1.54 9.65
N GLY A 94 -15.81 0.99 9.80
CA GLY A 94 -17.07 1.73 9.76
C GLY A 94 -17.47 2.30 11.12
N ARG A 95 -18.73 2.72 11.23
CA ARG A 95 -19.29 3.29 12.47
C ARG A 95 -19.59 2.23 13.53
N HIS A 96 -20.10 1.08 13.10
CA HIS A 96 -20.60 0.01 13.96
C HIS A 96 -20.12 -1.37 13.50
N ASP A 97 -19.16 -1.38 12.59
CA ASP A 97 -18.73 -2.55 11.86
C ASP A 97 -17.31 -2.36 11.37
N THR A 98 -16.65 -3.47 11.11
CA THR A 98 -15.39 -3.52 10.37
C THR A 98 -15.46 -4.62 9.32
N THR A 99 -14.79 -4.41 8.20
CA THR A 99 -14.59 -5.44 7.17
C THR A 99 -13.09 -5.67 7.02
N LEU A 100 -12.68 -6.92 7.17
CA LEU A 100 -11.30 -7.34 7.04
C LEU A 100 -11.18 -8.18 5.78
N THR A 101 -10.25 -7.79 4.93
CA THR A 101 -10.01 -8.47 3.66
C THR A 101 -8.53 -8.83 3.55
N LEU A 102 -8.24 -10.10 3.32
CA LEU A 102 -6.90 -10.59 3.03
C LEU A 102 -6.67 -10.53 1.53
N TYR A 103 -5.61 -9.86 1.10
CA TYR A 103 -5.20 -9.73 -0.29
C TYR A 103 -3.87 -10.41 -0.54
N ASP A 104 -3.65 -10.90 -1.76
CA ASP A 104 -2.29 -11.11 -2.30
C ASP A 104 -1.75 -9.81 -2.95
N LEU A 105 -0.48 -9.79 -3.41
CA LEU A 105 0.09 -8.56 -4.01
C LEU A 105 -0.48 -8.18 -5.37
N SER A 106 -1.26 -9.06 -6.01
CA SER A 106 -2.03 -8.70 -7.21
C SER A 106 -3.38 -8.07 -6.87
N SER A 107 -3.58 -7.66 -5.60
CA SER A 107 -4.84 -7.15 -5.07
C SER A 107 -6.01 -8.14 -5.15
N LYS A 108 -5.72 -9.44 -5.31
CA LYS A 108 -6.76 -10.45 -5.33
C LYS A 108 -7.24 -10.74 -3.91
N VAL A 109 -8.56 -10.73 -3.71
CA VAL A 109 -9.17 -11.16 -2.44
C VAL A 109 -8.97 -12.65 -2.21
N VAL A 110 -8.37 -13.00 -1.08
CA VAL A 110 -8.12 -14.37 -0.60
C VAL A 110 -9.15 -14.79 0.47
N SER A 111 -9.57 -13.85 1.31
CA SER A 111 -10.59 -14.02 2.34
C SER A 111 -11.18 -12.67 2.69
N GLU A 112 -12.47 -12.62 2.99
CA GLU A 112 -13.14 -11.41 3.49
C GLU A 112 -14.13 -11.79 4.58
N GLU A 113 -14.09 -11.07 5.69
CA GLU A 113 -15.02 -11.25 6.80
C GLU A 113 -15.53 -9.90 7.31
N HIS A 114 -16.78 -9.89 7.77
CA HIS A 114 -17.45 -8.72 8.31
C HIS A 114 -17.77 -8.96 9.78
N TYR A 115 -17.44 -7.98 10.62
CA TYR A 115 -17.64 -8.08 12.07
C TYR A 115 -18.42 -6.87 12.59
N PRO A 116 -19.47 -7.08 13.40
CA PRO A 116 -20.05 -6.02 14.21
C PRO A 116 -18.98 -5.44 15.14
N LEU A 117 -18.96 -4.13 15.25
CA LEU A 117 -18.03 -3.39 16.10
C LEU A 117 -18.77 -2.22 16.77
N PRO A 118 -19.67 -2.50 17.73
CA PRO A 118 -20.61 -1.55 18.30
C PRO A 118 -20.00 -0.65 19.41
N GLU A 119 -18.69 -0.65 19.56
CA GLU A 119 -17.95 0.11 20.56
C GLU A 119 -18.19 1.63 20.40
N ARG A 120 -17.97 2.36 21.50
CA ARG A 120 -18.34 3.78 21.62
C ARG A 120 -17.24 4.68 22.16
N THR A 121 -16.15 4.09 22.67
CA THR A 121 -14.97 4.83 23.14
C THR A 121 -13.75 4.40 22.34
N GLN A 122 -12.73 5.27 22.25
CA GLN A 122 -11.46 4.94 21.59
C GLN A 122 -10.84 3.66 22.14
N GLU A 123 -10.76 3.51 23.47
CA GLU A 123 -10.12 2.36 24.13
C GLU A 123 -10.84 1.04 23.84
N THR A 124 -12.17 1.03 23.94
CA THR A 124 -12.98 -0.16 23.67
C THR A 124 -12.89 -0.55 22.20
N LEU A 125 -12.97 0.44 21.30
CA LEU A 125 -12.81 0.27 19.86
C LEU A 125 -11.43 -0.30 19.51
N GLU A 126 -10.35 0.28 20.03
CA GLU A 126 -8.99 -0.20 19.78
C GLU A 126 -8.84 -1.67 20.19
N HIS A 127 -9.25 -2.00 21.42
CA HIS A 127 -9.16 -3.36 21.93
C HIS A 127 -9.99 -4.35 21.09
N ALA A 128 -11.23 -3.99 20.74
CA ALA A 128 -12.10 -4.82 19.90
C ALA A 128 -11.51 -5.00 18.48
N LEU A 129 -10.98 -3.95 17.89
CA LEU A 129 -10.38 -3.97 16.56
C LEU A 129 -9.13 -4.85 16.53
N LEU A 130 -8.20 -4.68 17.48
CA LEU A 130 -6.99 -5.51 17.58
C LEU A 130 -7.34 -6.99 17.78
N ASN A 131 -8.33 -7.29 18.61
CA ASN A 131 -8.78 -8.67 18.81
C ASN A 131 -9.43 -9.25 17.55
N THR A 132 -10.25 -8.46 16.85
CA THR A 132 -10.88 -8.88 15.60
C THR A 132 -9.84 -9.19 14.51
N ILE A 133 -8.83 -8.33 14.36
CA ILE A 133 -7.71 -8.57 13.43
C ILE A 133 -6.94 -9.84 13.80
N ALA A 134 -6.66 -10.06 15.09
CA ALA A 134 -5.98 -11.27 15.54
C ALA A 134 -6.77 -12.54 15.23
N VAL A 135 -8.09 -12.54 15.47
CA VAL A 135 -8.98 -13.66 15.16
C VAL A 135 -9.02 -13.93 13.65
N PHE A 136 -9.09 -12.89 12.83
CA PHE A 136 -9.08 -13.03 11.36
C PHE A 136 -7.74 -13.56 10.83
N ILE A 137 -6.61 -13.13 11.39
CA ILE A 137 -5.30 -13.68 11.06
C ILE A 137 -5.26 -15.18 11.38
N ASP A 138 -5.75 -15.58 12.55
CA ASP A 138 -5.79 -16.99 12.96
C ASP A 138 -6.73 -17.83 12.06
N SER A 139 -7.89 -17.28 11.67
CA SER A 139 -8.83 -17.93 10.73
C SER A 139 -8.18 -18.15 9.35
N CYS A 140 -7.27 -17.26 8.96
CA CYS A 140 -6.56 -17.27 7.69
C CYS A 140 -5.15 -17.90 7.74
N GLN A 141 -4.70 -18.44 8.88
CA GLN A 141 -3.30 -18.87 9.08
C GLN A 141 -2.81 -19.88 8.02
N ARG A 142 -3.69 -20.73 7.50
CA ARG A 142 -3.35 -21.73 6.46
C ARG A 142 -3.28 -21.13 5.04
N LYS A 143 -3.82 -19.92 4.86
CA LYS A 143 -3.82 -19.18 3.59
C LYS A 143 -2.65 -18.20 3.53
N ILE A 144 -2.31 -17.59 4.66
CA ILE A 144 -1.23 -16.62 4.79
C ILE A 144 0.11 -17.34 4.67
N ARG A 145 0.92 -16.94 3.69
CA ARG A 145 2.32 -17.36 3.57
C ARG A 145 3.24 -16.39 4.29
N GLU A 146 3.21 -15.13 3.87
CA GLU A 146 3.90 -14.02 4.53
C GLU A 146 2.94 -12.83 4.62
N LEU A 147 2.65 -12.34 5.83
CA LEU A 147 1.87 -11.12 6.04
C LEU A 147 2.84 -9.94 6.11
N ILE A 148 2.75 -9.01 5.16
CA ILE A 148 3.71 -7.90 5.06
C ILE A 148 3.16 -6.57 5.56
N ALA A 149 1.83 -6.41 5.60
CA ALA A 149 1.20 -5.16 5.98
C ALA A 149 -0.24 -5.31 6.48
N ILE A 150 -0.65 -4.38 7.34
CA ILE A 150 -2.04 -4.13 7.70
C ILE A 150 -2.36 -2.67 7.39
N SER A 151 -3.47 -2.42 6.71
CA SER A 151 -3.94 -1.06 6.41
C SER A 151 -5.33 -0.84 6.99
N VAL A 152 -5.57 0.31 7.60
CA VAL A 152 -6.89 0.70 8.13
C VAL A 152 -7.40 1.92 7.40
N SER A 153 -8.60 1.84 6.85
CA SER A 153 -9.33 2.95 6.24
C SER A 153 -10.54 3.32 7.09
N LEU A 154 -10.70 4.60 7.39
CA LEU A 154 -11.76 5.10 8.27
C LEU A 154 -12.19 6.53 7.93
N PRO A 155 -13.41 6.94 8.29
CA PRO A 155 -13.82 8.34 8.19
C PRO A 155 -13.19 9.17 9.31
N GLY A 156 -12.75 10.39 9.01
CA GLY A 156 -12.18 11.30 10.02
C GLY A 156 -10.99 12.12 9.55
N LEU A 157 -10.25 12.70 10.50
CA LEU A 157 -9.00 13.39 10.22
C LEU A 157 -7.82 12.47 10.57
N VAL A 158 -7.15 11.97 9.54
CA VAL A 158 -6.03 11.03 9.65
C VAL A 158 -4.77 11.69 9.14
N ASP A 159 -3.70 11.58 9.92
CA ASP A 159 -2.34 11.89 9.52
C ASP A 159 -1.64 10.59 9.09
N PRO A 160 -1.49 10.34 7.78
CA PRO A 160 -0.95 9.08 7.29
C PRO A 160 0.57 8.95 7.51
N GLU A 161 1.29 10.05 7.77
CA GLU A 161 2.74 9.99 8.01
C GLU A 161 3.03 9.56 9.45
N SER A 162 2.33 10.15 10.43
CA SER A 162 2.48 9.76 11.85
C SER A 162 1.63 8.55 12.24
N GLY A 163 0.65 8.17 11.43
CA GLY A 163 -0.26 7.07 11.73
C GLY A 163 -1.30 7.40 12.80
N VAL A 164 -1.54 8.69 13.04
CA VAL A 164 -2.41 9.21 14.12
C VAL A 164 -3.77 9.64 13.59
N ILE A 165 -4.82 9.23 14.29
CA ILE A 165 -6.20 9.67 14.04
C ILE A 165 -6.50 10.84 14.99
N ARG A 166 -6.68 12.02 14.40
CA ARG A 166 -6.90 13.28 15.14
C ARG A 166 -8.38 13.54 15.42
N TYR A 167 -9.28 12.97 14.61
CA TYR A 167 -10.73 13.14 14.74
C TYR A 167 -11.47 11.98 14.09
N MET A 168 -12.60 11.56 14.68
CA MET A 168 -13.59 10.67 14.08
C MET A 168 -15.01 11.24 14.26
N PRO A 169 -15.93 11.03 13.30
CA PRO A 169 -17.28 11.59 13.39
C PRO A 169 -18.17 11.04 14.52
N HIS A 170 -17.86 9.85 15.04
CA HIS A 170 -18.78 9.10 15.92
C HIS A 170 -18.18 8.65 17.24
N ILE A 171 -16.86 8.77 17.40
CA ILE A 171 -16.12 8.39 18.60
C ILE A 171 -15.19 9.55 18.91
N GLN A 172 -15.20 9.98 20.16
CA GLN A 172 -14.24 10.97 20.64
C GLN A 172 -12.87 10.30 20.70
N VAL A 173 -11.91 10.88 19.98
CA VAL A 173 -10.53 10.42 19.92
C VAL A 173 -9.59 11.54 20.34
N GLU A 174 -8.49 11.17 21.00
CA GLU A 174 -7.46 12.09 21.45
C GLU A 174 -6.11 11.66 20.87
N ASN A 175 -5.77 12.19 19.69
CA ASN A 175 -4.55 11.85 18.93
C ASN A 175 -4.24 10.33 18.96
N TRP A 176 -5.19 9.53 18.49
CA TRP A 176 -5.14 8.08 18.59
C TRP A 176 -4.03 7.49 17.70
N GLY A 177 -2.95 7.01 18.32
CA GLY A 177 -1.81 6.34 17.67
C GLY A 177 -2.09 4.90 17.25
N LEU A 178 -3.09 4.71 16.36
CA LEU A 178 -3.52 3.37 15.96
C LEU A 178 -2.42 2.56 15.25
N VAL A 179 -1.60 3.19 14.41
CA VAL A 179 -0.51 2.48 13.72
C VAL A 179 0.48 1.90 14.72
N GLU A 180 0.93 2.69 15.71
CA GLU A 180 1.83 2.19 16.75
C GLU A 180 1.23 1.00 17.52
N ALA A 181 -0.05 1.07 17.87
CA ALA A 181 -0.75 -0.02 18.55
C ALA A 181 -0.80 -1.29 17.69
N LEU A 182 -1.07 -1.16 16.39
CA LEU A 182 -1.09 -2.27 15.44
C LEU A 182 0.31 -2.89 15.26
N GLU A 183 1.34 -2.07 15.03
CA GLU A 183 2.70 -2.55 14.82
C GLU A 183 3.25 -3.25 16.07
N LYS A 184 2.97 -2.71 17.26
CA LYS A 184 3.30 -3.33 18.54
C LYS A 184 2.62 -4.69 18.74
N ARG A 185 1.38 -4.84 18.24
CA ARG A 185 0.61 -6.08 18.39
C ARG A 185 1.01 -7.15 17.37
N PHE A 186 1.19 -6.75 16.11
CA PHE A 186 1.29 -7.68 14.98
C PHE A 186 2.69 -7.79 14.38
N HIS A 187 3.61 -6.89 14.73
CA HIS A 187 5.01 -6.90 14.24
C HIS A 187 5.12 -6.85 12.71
N VAL A 188 4.18 -6.17 12.06
CA VAL A 188 4.17 -5.91 10.61
C VAL A 188 3.92 -4.43 10.38
N THR A 189 4.38 -3.91 9.24
CA THR A 189 4.19 -2.50 8.90
C THR A 189 2.70 -2.17 8.79
N CYS A 190 2.28 -1.08 9.43
CA CYS A 190 0.88 -0.68 9.44
C CYS A 190 0.65 0.70 8.85
N PHE A 191 -0.53 0.88 8.22
CA PHE A 191 -0.93 2.13 7.59
C PHE A 191 -2.34 2.52 8.03
N VAL A 192 -2.61 3.82 8.08
CA VAL A 192 -3.96 4.34 8.27
C VAL A 192 -4.26 5.41 7.23
N GLY A 193 -5.47 5.40 6.69
CA GLY A 193 -5.92 6.29 5.64
C GLY A 193 -7.36 6.76 5.83
N HIS A 194 -7.68 7.89 5.22
CA HIS A 194 -9.05 8.38 5.13
C HIS A 194 -9.82 7.60 4.06
N ASP A 195 -11.01 7.11 4.39
CA ASP A 195 -11.80 6.21 3.54
C ASP A 195 -12.02 6.74 2.11
N ILE A 196 -12.38 8.01 1.93
CA ILE A 196 -12.61 8.59 0.58
C ILE A 196 -11.31 8.74 -0.21
N ARG A 197 -10.18 9.05 0.45
CA ARG A 197 -8.89 9.17 -0.23
C ARG A 197 -8.35 7.80 -0.63
N SER A 198 -8.51 6.81 0.26
CA SER A 198 -8.21 5.41 -0.02
C SER A 198 -9.06 4.89 -1.17
N LEU A 199 -10.34 5.27 -1.26
CA LEU A 199 -11.20 4.92 -2.38
C LEU A 199 -10.73 5.56 -3.70
N ALA A 200 -10.35 6.84 -3.69
CA ALA A 200 -9.81 7.49 -4.89
C ALA A 200 -8.49 6.85 -5.36
N LEU A 201 -7.62 6.44 -4.43
CA LEU A 201 -6.44 5.65 -4.75
C LEU A 201 -6.79 4.28 -5.31
N ALA A 202 -7.80 3.60 -4.76
CA ALA A 202 -8.25 2.31 -5.26
C ALA A 202 -8.78 2.41 -6.71
N GLU A 203 -9.59 3.42 -7.02
CA GLU A 203 -10.05 3.68 -8.39
C GLU A 203 -8.90 4.01 -9.35
N HIS A 204 -7.86 4.70 -8.87
CA HIS A 204 -6.69 5.03 -9.67
C HIS A 204 -5.76 3.83 -9.91
N TYR A 205 -5.66 2.90 -8.97
CA TYR A 205 -4.81 1.72 -9.16
C TYR A 205 -5.53 0.54 -9.82
N PHE A 206 -6.84 0.40 -9.62
CA PHE A 206 -7.57 -0.83 -9.93
C PHE A 206 -8.95 -0.59 -10.59
N GLY A 207 -9.37 0.67 -10.73
CA GLY A 207 -10.74 1.00 -11.12
C GLY A 207 -10.82 1.97 -12.29
N ALA A 208 -11.82 2.84 -12.25
CA ALA A 208 -12.23 3.64 -13.39
C ALA A 208 -11.25 4.75 -13.78
N SER A 209 -10.26 5.08 -12.94
CA SER A 209 -9.30 6.17 -13.18
C SER A 209 -7.85 5.69 -13.37
N GLN A 210 -7.65 4.39 -13.68
CA GLN A 210 -6.33 3.82 -13.97
C GLN A 210 -5.58 4.50 -15.12
N ASP A 211 -6.32 4.96 -16.13
CA ASP A 211 -5.75 5.59 -17.33
C ASP A 211 -5.68 7.13 -17.22
N CYS A 212 -5.90 7.68 -16.02
CA CYS A 212 -5.97 9.12 -15.77
C CYS A 212 -4.91 9.57 -14.78
N GLU A 213 -4.06 10.54 -15.16
CA GLU A 213 -3.09 11.15 -14.25
C GLU A 213 -3.75 12.13 -13.26
N ASP A 214 -4.84 12.76 -13.66
CA ASP A 214 -5.64 13.66 -12.82
C ASP A 214 -7.09 13.16 -12.77
N SER A 215 -7.65 13.01 -11.57
CA SER A 215 -9.05 12.61 -11.39
C SER A 215 -9.63 13.14 -10.08
N ILE A 216 -10.96 13.30 -10.06
CA ILE A 216 -11.70 13.64 -8.86
C ILE A 216 -12.77 12.57 -8.64
N LEU A 217 -12.67 11.86 -7.52
CA LEU A 217 -13.72 11.00 -7.03
C LEU A 217 -14.62 11.80 -6.10
N VAL A 218 -15.93 11.78 -6.35
CA VAL A 218 -16.94 12.37 -5.47
C VAL A 218 -17.79 11.27 -4.89
N ARG A 219 -17.77 11.12 -3.56
CA ARG A 219 -18.64 10.17 -2.85
C ARG A 219 -19.85 10.91 -2.33
N VAL A 220 -21.03 10.56 -2.84
CA VAL A 220 -22.33 11.06 -2.38
C VAL A 220 -23.02 9.94 -1.61
N HIS A 221 -22.98 10.00 -0.28
CA HIS A 221 -23.66 9.03 0.58
C HIS A 221 -24.25 9.74 1.82
N ARG A 222 -23.99 9.25 3.04
CA ARG A 222 -24.34 9.89 4.32
C ARG A 222 -23.60 11.22 4.59
N GLY A 223 -22.70 11.59 3.68
CA GLY A 223 -22.03 12.88 3.57
C GLY A 223 -21.45 13.00 2.15
N THR A 224 -20.96 14.18 1.81
CA THR A 224 -20.27 14.45 0.54
C THR A 224 -18.80 14.69 0.79
N GLY A 225 -17.93 13.85 0.24
CA GLY A 225 -16.50 14.09 0.26
C GLY A 225 -15.86 13.74 -1.08
N ALA A 226 -14.63 14.18 -1.28
CA ALA A 226 -13.93 13.99 -2.54
C ALA A 226 -12.49 13.53 -2.34
N GLY A 227 -12.00 12.65 -3.21
CA GLY A 227 -10.59 12.33 -3.32
C GLY A 227 -10.07 12.87 -4.64
N ILE A 228 -8.91 13.53 -4.61
CA ILE A 228 -8.32 14.16 -5.80
C ILE A 228 -6.99 13.47 -6.07
N ILE A 229 -6.83 12.91 -7.26
CA ILE A 229 -5.54 12.47 -7.79
C ILE A 229 -5.04 13.58 -8.70
N SER A 230 -3.77 13.97 -8.55
CA SER A 230 -3.10 14.84 -9.49
C SER A 230 -1.67 14.37 -9.77
N ASN A 231 -1.28 14.36 -11.04
CA ASN A 231 -0.02 13.78 -11.51
C ASN A 231 0.22 12.35 -10.96
N GLY A 232 -0.81 11.51 -10.95
CA GLY A 232 -0.78 10.14 -10.44
C GLY A 232 -0.58 10.03 -8.92
N ARG A 233 -0.77 11.11 -8.17
CA ARG A 233 -0.59 11.14 -6.71
C ARG A 233 -1.84 11.64 -6.00
N ILE A 234 -2.16 11.05 -4.86
CA ILE A 234 -3.23 11.55 -4.00
C ILE A 234 -2.87 12.95 -3.49
N PHE A 235 -3.78 13.89 -3.71
CA PHE A 235 -3.64 15.25 -3.20
C PHE A 235 -3.99 15.27 -1.72
N ILE A 236 -3.00 15.62 -0.89
CA ILE A 236 -3.15 15.80 0.54
C ILE A 236 -3.08 17.30 0.83
N GLY A 237 -4.19 17.86 1.32
CA GLY A 237 -4.21 19.25 1.75
C GLY A 237 -3.24 19.52 2.89
N ARG A 238 -2.86 20.79 3.06
CA ARG A 238 -1.87 21.25 4.06
C ARG A 238 -2.17 20.84 5.52
N ASN A 239 -3.43 20.55 5.84
CA ASN A 239 -3.88 20.09 7.17
C ASN A 239 -4.43 18.64 7.15
N GLY A 240 -4.19 17.87 6.08
CA GLY A 240 -4.75 16.51 5.92
C GLY A 240 -6.27 16.45 5.68
N SER A 241 -6.93 17.60 5.54
CA SER A 241 -8.40 17.76 5.52
C SER A 241 -9.03 17.91 4.13
N VAL A 242 -8.25 17.92 3.04
CA VAL A 242 -8.85 18.03 1.71
C VAL A 242 -9.66 16.76 1.42
N GLY A 243 -10.93 16.97 1.04
CA GLY A 243 -11.89 15.91 0.81
C GLY A 243 -12.82 15.57 1.98
N ALA A 244 -12.57 16.12 3.17
CA ALA A 244 -13.46 15.96 4.32
C ALA A 244 -14.71 16.83 4.13
N GLY A 245 -15.83 16.19 3.80
CA GLY A 245 -17.13 16.84 3.88
C GLY A 245 -17.45 17.24 5.31
N LEU A 246 -17.84 18.50 5.51
CA LEU A 246 -18.59 18.90 6.70
C LEU A 246 -20.06 18.59 6.40
N GLY A 247 -20.58 17.54 7.01
CA GLY A 247 -21.98 17.14 6.91
C GLY A 247 -22.38 16.29 8.10
#